data_AF-A0A1V4S493-F1
#
_entry.id   AF-A0A1V4S493-F1
#
_cell.length_a   1.000
_cell.length_b   1.000
_cell.length_c   1.000
_cell.angle_alpha   90.00
_cell.angle_beta   90.00
_cell.angle_gamma   90.00
#
_symmetry.space_group_name_H-M   'P 1'
#
loop_
_entity.id
_entity.type
_entity.pdbx_description
1 polymer ?
#
loop_
_entity_poly.entity_id
_entity_poly.type
_entity_poly.pdbx_seq_one_letter_code
_entity_poly.pdbx_strand_id
1 'polypeptide(L)'
;MKRNQWEDHYTRQARKERWLARSVYKLQEIDQKFRIFARGNHVLDLGCYPGSWSQYALLKIKPGGLVTGIDLKVPDHLSDPRFRFLKADILLLDPESLEDAGCPGFSR
;
A
#
# COMPACT_ATOMS: atom_id res chain seq x y z
N MET A 1 -28.79 1.87 14.12
CA MET A 1 -27.68 2.06 13.17
C MET A 1 -27.96 1.29 11.89
N LYS A 2 -28.12 1.96 10.74
CA LYS A 2 -28.36 1.31 9.44
C LYS A 2 -27.08 0.57 9.03
N ARG A 3 -27.14 -0.76 8.95
CA ARG A 3 -26.04 -1.61 8.49
C ARG A 3 -25.95 -1.44 6.97
N ASN A 4 -24.95 -0.71 6.47
CA ASN A 4 -24.75 -0.48 5.05
C ASN A 4 -24.46 -1.83 4.36
N GLN A 5 -25.47 -2.44 3.74
CA GLN A 5 -25.32 -3.76 3.09
C GLN A 5 -24.24 -3.75 1.98
N TRP A 6 -23.98 -2.58 1.39
CA TRP A 6 -22.90 -2.32 0.43
C TRP A 6 -21.50 -2.33 1.07
N GLU A 7 -21.39 -1.95 2.35
CA GLU A 7 -20.14 -2.06 3.10
C GLU A 7 -19.75 -3.53 3.30
N ASP A 8 -20.76 -4.35 3.57
CA ASP A 8 -20.62 -5.79 3.78
C ASP A 8 -20.17 -6.53 2.51
N HIS A 9 -20.71 -6.21 1.33
CA HIS A 9 -20.39 -6.97 0.10
C HIS A 9 -18.89 -6.92 -0.24
N TYR A 10 -18.31 -5.73 -0.45
CA TYR A 10 -16.89 -5.65 -0.83
C TYR A 10 -15.96 -6.03 0.31
N THR A 11 -16.38 -5.90 1.57
CA THR A 11 -15.59 -6.39 2.70
C THR A 11 -15.51 -7.92 2.68
N ARG A 12 -16.64 -8.60 2.41
CA ARG A 12 -16.68 -10.06 2.25
C ARG A 12 -15.90 -10.50 1.02
N GLN A 13 -16.02 -9.78 -0.09
CA GLN A 13 -15.28 -10.06 -1.31
C GLN A 13 -13.76 -9.91 -1.10
N ALA A 14 -13.32 -8.81 -0.49
CA ALA A 14 -11.92 -8.56 -0.19
C ALA A 14 -11.34 -9.69 0.68
N ARG A 15 -12.07 -10.11 1.72
CA ARG A 15 -11.68 -11.25 2.56
C ARG A 15 -11.59 -12.56 1.75
N LYS A 16 -12.56 -12.85 0.90
CA LYS A 16 -12.57 -14.05 0.02
C LYS A 16 -11.37 -14.06 -0.93
N GLU A 17 -11.01 -12.89 -1.46
CA GLU A 17 -9.88 -12.67 -2.36
C GLU A 17 -8.54 -12.46 -1.62
N ARG A 18 -8.54 -12.52 -0.28
CA ARG A 18 -7.38 -12.33 0.61
C ARG A 18 -6.73 -10.94 0.51
N TRP A 19 -7.51 -9.93 0.19
CA TRP A 19 -7.11 -8.53 0.32
C TRP A 19 -7.25 -8.03 1.75
N LEU A 20 -6.29 -7.23 2.20
CA LEU A 20 -6.26 -6.68 3.57
C LEU A 20 -7.38 -5.67 3.86
N ALA A 21 -7.96 -5.05 2.81
CA ALA A 21 -9.10 -4.16 2.92
C ALA A 21 -9.82 -4.01 1.57
N ARG A 22 -11.09 -3.63 1.63
CA ARG A 22 -11.92 -3.31 0.44
C ARG A 22 -11.44 -2.08 -0.34
N SER A 23 -10.55 -1.25 0.21
CA SER A 23 -10.02 -0.08 -0.50
C SER A 23 -9.15 -0.47 -1.69
N VAL A 24 -8.68 -1.73 -1.78
CA VAL A 24 -7.95 -2.25 -2.94
C VAL A 24 -8.69 -2.06 -4.26
N TYR A 25 -10.02 -2.19 -4.25
CA TYR A 25 -10.83 -2.09 -5.47
C TYR A 25 -10.75 -0.69 -6.09
N LYS A 26 -10.58 0.35 -5.27
CA LYS A 26 -10.34 1.72 -5.75
C LYS A 26 -9.02 1.83 -6.49
N LEU A 27 -7.94 1.27 -5.93
CA LEU A 27 -6.62 1.30 -6.56
C LEU A 27 -6.58 0.46 -7.83
N GLN A 28 -7.26 -0.68 -7.84
CA GLN A 28 -7.42 -1.51 -9.04
C GLN A 28 -8.09 -0.74 -10.18
N GLU A 29 -9.18 -0.03 -9.89
CA GLU A 29 -9.87 0.79 -10.88
C GLU A 29 -8.98 1.94 -11.40
N ILE A 30 -8.25 2.62 -10.51
CA ILE A 30 -7.27 3.66 -10.87
C ILE A 30 -6.17 3.09 -11.77
N ASP A 31 -5.56 1.97 -11.41
CA ASP A 31 -4.50 1.35 -12.22
C ASP A 31 -5.02 0.84 -13.57
N GLN A 32 -6.22 0.28 -13.63
CA GLN A 32 -6.84 -0.13 -14.90
C GLN A 32 -7.01 1.06 -15.86
N LYS A 33 -7.41 2.22 -15.33
CA LYS A 33 -7.68 3.42 -16.12
C LYS A 33 -6.40 4.17 -16.52
N PHE A 34 -5.45 4.30 -15.60
CA PHE A 34 -4.31 5.21 -15.74
C PHE A 34 -2.96 4.51 -15.86
N ARG A 35 -2.89 3.19 -15.64
CA ARG A 35 -1.67 2.37 -15.73
C ARG A 35 -0.52 2.95 -14.89
N ILE A 36 -0.80 3.24 -13.63
CA ILE A 36 0.13 3.95 -12.74
C ILE A 36 1.30 3.08 -12.27
N PHE A 37 1.19 1.74 -12.38
CA PHE A 37 2.27 0.83 -12.01
C PHE A 37 3.02 0.31 -13.24
N ALA A 38 4.35 0.31 -13.15
CA ALA A 38 5.25 -0.41 -14.04
C ALA A 38 6.13 -1.39 -13.25
N ARG A 39 6.65 -2.40 -13.97
CA ARG A 39 7.57 -3.38 -13.39
C ARG A 39 8.83 -2.69 -12.89
N GLY A 40 9.28 -3.02 -11.68
CA GLY A 40 10.48 -2.44 -11.09
C GLY A 40 10.27 -1.10 -10.38
N ASN A 41 9.05 -0.52 -10.38
CA ASN A 41 8.81 0.75 -9.71
C ASN A 41 9.10 0.70 -8.20
N HIS A 42 9.57 1.82 -7.69
CA HIS A 42 9.56 2.11 -6.26
C HIS A 42 8.26 2.87 -5.95
N VAL A 43 7.48 2.38 -5.00
CA VAL A 43 6.16 2.91 -4.64
C VAL A 43 6.18 3.35 -3.18
N LEU A 44 5.74 4.58 -2.93
CA LEU A 44 5.54 5.12 -1.59
C LEU A 44 4.03 5.11 -1.27
N ASP A 45 3.63 4.38 -0.23
CA ASP A 45 2.24 4.25 0.24
C ASP A 45 2.08 4.99 1.58
N LEU A 46 1.46 6.17 1.55
CA LEU A 46 1.30 7.06 2.69
C LEU A 46 -0.06 6.84 3.37
N GLY A 47 -0.07 6.56 4.68
CA GLY A 47 -1.26 6.11 5.39
C GLY A 47 -1.62 4.67 5.04
N CYS A 48 -0.61 3.79 5.01
CA CYS A 48 -0.76 2.47 4.42
C CYS A 48 -1.59 1.49 5.25
N TYR A 49 -1.92 1.73 6.53
CA TYR A 49 -2.69 0.79 7.34
C TYR A 49 -4.10 0.58 6.77
N PRO A 50 -4.59 -0.67 6.57
CA PRO A 50 -4.03 -1.95 6.99
C PRO A 50 -3.14 -2.68 5.97
N GLY A 51 -2.83 -2.08 4.81
CA GLY A 51 -1.82 -2.57 3.87
C GLY A 51 -2.35 -3.01 2.50
N SER A 52 -3.64 -2.81 2.20
CA SER A 52 -4.25 -3.37 0.98
C SER A 52 -3.73 -2.76 -0.33
N TRP A 53 -3.36 -1.47 -0.31
CA TRP A 53 -2.79 -0.78 -1.47
C TRP A 53 -1.34 -1.23 -1.69
N SER A 54 -0.53 -1.26 -0.64
CA SER A 54 0.80 -1.89 -0.65
C SER A 54 0.76 -3.34 -1.16
N GLN A 55 -0.19 -4.16 -0.70
CA GLN A 55 -0.37 -5.54 -1.16
C GLN A 55 -0.60 -5.61 -2.68
N TYR A 56 -1.44 -4.72 -3.22
CA TYR A 56 -1.69 -4.65 -4.65
C TYR A 56 -0.46 -4.14 -5.43
N ALA A 57 0.17 -3.06 -4.97
CA ALA A 57 1.36 -2.49 -5.60
C ALA A 57 2.49 -3.54 -5.73
N LEU A 58 2.75 -4.32 -4.68
CA LEU A 58 3.74 -5.41 -4.67
C LEU A 58 3.51 -6.47 -5.76
N LEU A 59 2.25 -6.71 -6.15
CA LEU A 59 1.90 -7.63 -7.24
C LEU A 59 2.19 -7.00 -8.60
N LYS A 60 1.95 -5.69 -8.73
CA LYS A 60 2.06 -4.96 -9.99
C LYS A 60 3.50 -4.66 -10.41
N ILE A 61 4.41 -4.50 -9.45
CA ILE A 61 5.82 -4.13 -9.72
C ILE A 61 6.76 -5.32 -9.97
N LYS A 62 6.28 -6.57 -9.86
CA LYS A 62 7.08 -7.79 -10.12
C LYS A 62 7.69 -7.81 -11.54
N PRO A 63 8.87 -8.44 -11.75
CA PRO A 63 9.67 -9.24 -10.80
C PRO A 63 10.64 -8.43 -9.91
N GLY A 64 10.51 -7.10 -9.83
CA GLY A 64 11.38 -6.25 -9.02
C GLY A 64 10.60 -5.23 -8.20
N GLY A 65 11.22 -4.08 -7.97
CA GLY A 65 10.64 -2.92 -7.30
C GLY A 65 10.55 -3.06 -5.78
N LEU A 66 10.20 -1.94 -5.15
CA LEU A 66 10.06 -1.81 -3.71
C LEU A 66 8.75 -1.09 -3.38
N VAL A 67 8.10 -1.48 -2.30
CA VAL A 67 7.00 -0.69 -1.72
C VAL A 67 7.42 -0.25 -0.33
N THR A 68 7.46 1.07 -0.11
CA THR A 68 7.65 1.69 1.19
C THR A 68 6.30 2.15 1.73
N GLY A 69 5.83 1.56 2.81
CA GLY A 69 4.63 1.99 3.53
C GLY A 69 4.98 2.89 4.71
N ILE A 70 4.25 3.99 4.87
CA ILE A 70 4.37 4.90 6.01
C ILE A 70 3.03 5.02 6.70
N ASP A 71 3.00 4.74 8.00
CA ASP A 71 1.81 4.90 8.82
C ASP A 71 2.21 4.99 10.30
N LEU A 72 1.31 5.50 11.14
CA LEU A 72 1.46 5.43 12.60
C LEU A 72 1.23 4.00 13.12
N LYS A 73 0.60 3.13 12.32
CA LYS A 73 0.28 1.75 12.68
C LYS A 73 0.86 0.75 11.66
N VAL A 74 1.58 -0.25 12.18
CA VAL A 74 2.16 -1.34 11.39
C VAL A 74 1.03 -2.20 10.77
N PRO A 75 1.08 -2.54 9.47
CA PRO A 75 0.21 -3.56 8.87
C PRO A 75 0.43 -4.94 9.50
N ASP A 76 -0.63 -5.55 10.03
CA ASP A 76 -0.54 -6.82 10.77
C ASP A 76 -0.25 -8.05 9.87
N HIS A 77 -0.57 -7.97 8.58
CA HIS A 77 -0.63 -9.12 7.68
C HIS A 77 0.02 -8.86 6.31
N LEU A 78 1.15 -8.13 6.28
CA LEU A 78 1.91 -7.87 5.07
C LEU A 78 3.40 -8.16 5.27
N SER A 79 3.88 -9.28 4.71
CA SER A 79 5.23 -9.83 4.94
C SER A 79 6.05 -10.09 3.67
N ASP A 80 5.84 -9.31 2.60
CA ASP A 80 6.66 -9.42 1.37
C ASP A 80 8.06 -8.86 1.62
N PRO A 81 9.15 -9.53 1.19
CA PRO A 81 10.52 -9.03 1.39
C PRO A 81 10.81 -7.69 0.71
N ARG A 82 10.01 -7.32 -0.31
CA ARG A 82 10.08 -6.03 -1.01
C ARG A 82 9.20 -4.94 -0.36
N PHE A 83 8.51 -5.26 0.73
CA PHE A 83 7.84 -4.28 1.55
C PHE A 83 8.79 -3.76 2.63
N ARG A 84 8.89 -2.44 2.74
CA ARG A 84 9.56 -1.74 3.83
C ARG A 84 8.53 -0.88 4.53
N PHE A 85 8.58 -0.85 5.85
CA PHE A 85 7.63 -0.08 6.64
C PHE A 85 8.38 0.90 7.52
N LEU A 86 7.94 2.15 7.49
CA LEU A 86 8.42 3.20 8.37
C LEU A 86 7.27 3.68 9.26
N LYS A 87 7.42 3.53 10.57
CA LYS A 87 6.48 4.08 11.53
C LYS A 87 6.77 5.56 11.74
N ALA A 88 6.01 6.43 11.08
CA ALA A 88 6.21 7.88 11.19
C ALA A 88 4.91 8.66 10.97
N ASP A 89 4.89 9.89 11.49
CA ASP A 89 3.92 10.90 11.08
C ASP A 89 4.38 11.52 9.77
N ILE A 90 3.60 11.34 8.72
CA ILE A 90 3.91 11.84 7.38
C ILE A 90 4.02 13.37 7.32
N LEU A 91 3.34 14.09 8.21
CA LEU A 91 3.37 15.56 8.23
C LEU A 91 4.65 16.12 8.88
N LEU A 92 5.37 15.29 9.63
CA LEU A 92 6.61 15.66 10.32
C LEU A 92 7.84 14.99 9.70
N LEU A 93 7.64 14.14 8.69
CA LEU A 93 8.70 13.39 8.05
C LEU A 93 9.48 14.28 7.08
N ASP A 94 10.80 14.28 7.22
CA ASP A 94 11.71 14.86 6.24
C ASP A 94 11.96 13.84 5.11
N PRO A 95 11.72 14.18 3.83
CA PRO A 95 12.00 13.28 2.71
C PRO A 95 13.43 12.73 2.67
N GLU A 96 14.44 13.47 3.14
CA GLU A 96 15.83 12.99 3.18
C GLU A 96 15.98 11.78 4.12
N SER A 97 15.17 11.74 5.20
CA SER A 97 15.19 10.62 6.16
C SER A 97 14.68 9.29 5.59
N LEU A 98 14.08 9.28 4.40
CA LEU A 98 13.64 8.05 3.74
C LEU A 98 14.83 7.17 3.30
N GLU A 99 15.90 7.78 2.79
CA GLU A 99 17.12 7.05 2.39
C GLU A 99 17.77 6.41 3.62
N ASP A 100 17.92 7.19 4.70
CA ASP A 100 18.49 6.73 5.96
C ASP A 100 17.67 5.59 6.59
N ALA A 101 16.35 5.63 6.41
CA ALA A 101 15.44 4.58 6.85
C ALA A 101 15.44 3.34 5.93
N GLY A 102 16.32 3.26 4.94
CA GLY A 102 16.43 2.14 4.00
C GLY A 102 15.30 2.07 2.99
N CYS A 103 14.71 3.21 2.65
CA CYS A 103 13.64 3.39 1.65
C CYS A 103 14.15 4.22 0.46
N PRO A 104 14.99 3.63 -0.41
CA PRO A 104 15.72 4.36 -1.44
C PRO A 104 14.84 4.80 -2.61
N GLY A 105 15.26 5.86 -3.29
CA GLY A 105 14.66 6.30 -4.56
C GLY A 105 13.56 7.34 -4.42
N PHE A 106 13.49 8.01 -3.26
CA PHE A 106 12.58 9.13 -2.99
C PHE A 106 13.27 10.40 -2.49
N SER A 107 14.60 10.36 -2.27
CA SER A 107 15.41 11.56 -2.08
C SER A 107 15.68 12.27 -3.42
N ARG A 108 15.97 13.57 -3.37
CA ARG A 108 16.28 14.40 -4.54
C ARG A 108 17.74 14.27 -4.96
#